data_AF-J6DGV5-F1
#
_entry.id   AF-J6DGV5-F1
#
_cell.length_a   1.000
_cell.length_b   1.000
_cell.length_c   1.000
_cell.angle_alpha   90.00
_cell.angle_beta   90.00
_cell.angle_gamma   90.00
#
_symmetry.space_group_name_H-M   'P 1'
#
loop_
_entity.id
_entity.type
_entity.pdbx_description
1 polymer ?
#
loop_
_entity_poly.entity_id
_entity_poly.type
_entity_poly.pdbx_seq_one_letter_code
_entity_poly.pdbx_strand_id
1 'polypeptide(L)'
;MTANRAPDNPYLAARQEWSERYGSYVKAASAWRIVGITGMLMAVVGFSYALYQSTQVKLVPYIVEVDKLGTAATAGFPQQIEYADPRVVRATLGGFVSNFRSVTPDAVVQKQYIDRTYALLRTSDPATEKVNAWYRSSSPFEKAKNSTVAIEVNNIVA
;
A
#
# COMPACT_ATOMS: atom_id res chain seq x y z
N MET A 1 29.85 -46.78 -12.00
CA MET A 1 30.37 -47.84 -12.89
C MET A 1 29.84 -49.17 -12.38
N THR A 2 28.65 -49.58 -12.81
CA THR A 2 28.13 -50.93 -12.53
C THR A 2 28.57 -51.84 -13.67
N ALA A 3 29.43 -52.81 -13.40
CA ALA A 3 29.85 -53.80 -14.37
C ALA A 3 28.63 -54.56 -14.90
N ASN A 4 28.30 -54.38 -16.19
CA ASN A 4 27.25 -55.14 -16.86
C ASN A 4 27.79 -56.57 -17.10
N ARG A 5 27.66 -57.43 -16.09
CA ARG A 5 27.97 -58.85 -16.25
C ARG A 5 26.86 -59.49 -17.07
N ALA A 6 27.22 -60.13 -18.19
CA ALA A 6 26.28 -60.98 -18.91
C ALA A 6 25.75 -62.04 -17.92
N PRO A 7 24.42 -62.26 -17.86
CA PRO A 7 23.86 -63.26 -16.96
C PRO A 7 24.39 -64.64 -17.35
N ASP A 8 24.80 -65.43 -16.34
CA ASP A 8 25.41 -66.76 -16.55
C ASP A 8 24.49 -67.73 -17.31
N ASN A 9 23.18 -67.43 -17.38
CA ASN A 9 22.20 -68.18 -18.15
C ASN A 9 22.17 -67.70 -19.62
N PRO A 10 22.48 -68.57 -20.60
CA PRO A 10 22.53 -68.21 -22.02
C PRO A 10 21.20 -67.68 -22.57
N TYR A 11 20.06 -68.13 -22.03
CA TYR A 11 18.74 -67.62 -22.43
C TYR A 11 18.52 -66.16 -21.98
N LEU A 12 19.06 -65.79 -20.81
CA LEU A 12 19.00 -64.42 -20.32
C LEU A 12 19.97 -63.51 -21.08
N ALA A 13 21.15 -64.04 -21.45
CA ALA A 13 22.14 -63.29 -22.23
C ALA A 13 21.61 -62.94 -23.62
N ALA A 14 20.98 -63.90 -24.32
CA ALA A 14 20.37 -63.66 -25.63
C ALA A 14 19.21 -62.64 -25.56
N ARG A 15 18.39 -62.72 -24.50
CA ARG A 15 17.31 -61.74 -24.26
C ARG A 15 17.86 -60.34 -23.97
N GLN A 16 18.96 -60.26 -23.21
CA GLN A 16 19.62 -59.00 -22.91
C GLN A 16 20.20 -58.38 -24.18
N GLU A 17 20.93 -59.15 -24.99
CA GLU A 17 21.51 -58.68 -26.26
C GLU A 17 20.45 -58.11 -27.21
N TRP A 18 19.28 -58.74 -27.30
CA TRP A 18 18.14 -58.21 -28.06
C TRP A 18 17.62 -56.88 -27.50
N SER A 19 17.49 -56.77 -26.18
CA SER A 19 16.96 -55.58 -25.51
C SER A 19 17.94 -54.40 -25.46
N GLU A 20 19.24 -54.65 -25.43
CA GLU A 20 20.29 -53.64 -25.30
C GLU A 20 20.36 -52.74 -26.55
N ARG A 21 19.99 -53.27 -27.74
CA ARG A 21 20.02 -52.55 -29.04
C ARG A 21 19.22 -51.24 -29.03
N TYR A 22 18.08 -51.21 -28.33
CA TYR A 22 17.22 -50.03 -28.23
C TYR A 22 17.05 -49.52 -26.81
N GLY A 23 17.35 -50.34 -25.79
CA GLY A 23 17.14 -49.99 -24.39
C GLY A 23 17.96 -48.78 -23.93
N SER A 24 19.19 -48.61 -24.43
CA SER A 24 20.04 -47.46 -24.10
C SER A 24 19.48 -46.15 -24.67
N TYR A 25 19.06 -46.15 -25.93
CA TYR A 25 18.47 -44.98 -26.60
C TYR A 25 17.13 -44.57 -25.98
N VAL A 26 16.28 -45.54 -25.63
CA VAL A 26 15.00 -45.28 -24.97
C VAL A 26 15.22 -44.70 -23.56
N LYS A 27 16.17 -45.24 -22.79
CA LYS A 27 16.52 -44.69 -21.47
C LYS A 27 17.09 -43.28 -21.58
N ALA A 28 18.01 -43.04 -22.51
CA ALA A 28 18.56 -41.70 -22.76
C ALA A 28 17.46 -40.70 -23.16
N ALA A 29 16.56 -41.07 -24.07
CA ALA A 29 15.44 -40.22 -24.47
C ALA A 29 14.48 -39.92 -23.30
N SER A 30 14.22 -40.90 -22.43
CA SER A 30 13.39 -40.68 -21.23
C SER A 30 14.05 -39.73 -20.24
N ALA A 31 15.36 -39.85 -20.03
CA ALA A 31 16.13 -38.94 -19.18
C ALA A 31 16.11 -37.50 -19.73
N TRP A 32 16.30 -37.32 -21.05
CA TRP A 32 16.23 -36.01 -21.68
C TRP A 32 14.83 -35.38 -21.63
N ARG A 33 13.77 -36.19 -21.72
CA ARG A 33 12.39 -35.69 -21.53
C ARG A 33 12.18 -35.16 -20.11
N ILE A 34 12.70 -35.86 -19.09
CA ILE A 34 12.61 -35.40 -17.69
C ILE A 34 13.36 -34.09 -17.49
N VAL A 35 14.56 -33.95 -18.07
CA VAL A 35 15.33 -32.70 -18.03
C VAL A 35 14.56 -31.58 -18.72
N GLY A 36 13.98 -31.84 -19.90
CA GLY A 36 13.19 -30.87 -20.63
C GLY A 36 11.96 -30.39 -19.86
N ILE A 37 11.20 -31.31 -19.26
CA ILE A 37 10.01 -30.98 -18.46
C ILE A 37 10.41 -30.16 -17.22
N THR A 38 11.46 -30.57 -16.51
CA THR A 38 11.94 -29.85 -15.32
C THR A 38 12.42 -28.44 -15.69
N GLY A 39 13.16 -28.30 -16.79
CA GLY A 39 13.61 -27.01 -17.30
C GLY A 39 12.45 -26.10 -17.70
N MET A 40 11.43 -26.64 -18.35
CA MET A 40 10.23 -25.88 -18.73
C MET A 40 9.43 -25.42 -17.51
N LEU A 41 9.33 -26.26 -16.47
CA LEU A 41 8.73 -25.89 -15.18
C LEU A 41 9.48 -24.73 -14.51
N MET A 42 10.81 -24.81 -14.44
CA MET A 42 11.63 -23.72 -13.89
C MET A 42 11.47 -22.42 -14.67
N ALA A 43 11.40 -22.50 -15.99
CA ALA A 43 11.17 -21.32 -16.84
C ALA A 43 9.81 -20.68 -16.52
N VAL A 44 8.72 -21.45 -16.47
CA VAL A 44 7.38 -20.93 -16.16
C VAL A 44 7.35 -20.25 -14.79
N VAL A 45 7.92 -20.89 -13.76
CA VAL A 45 7.99 -20.30 -12.41
C VAL A 45 8.80 -19.00 -12.42
N GLY A 46 9.99 -18.99 -13.04
CA GLY A 46 10.83 -17.80 -13.12
C GLY A 46 10.17 -16.63 -13.86
N PHE A 47 9.57 -16.90 -15.02
CA PHE A 47 8.87 -15.87 -15.80
C PHE A 47 7.63 -15.33 -15.08
N SER A 48 6.84 -16.20 -14.44
CA SER A 48 5.67 -15.76 -13.65
C SER A 48 6.07 -14.85 -12.48
N TYR A 49 7.15 -15.19 -11.78
CA TYR A 49 7.68 -14.36 -10.70
C TYR A 49 8.24 -13.03 -11.21
N ALA A 50 8.98 -13.03 -12.31
CA ALA A 50 9.50 -11.81 -12.93
C ALA A 50 8.36 -10.88 -13.39
N LEU A 51 7.31 -11.44 -13.98
CA LEU A 51 6.12 -10.69 -14.37
C LEU A 51 5.42 -10.09 -13.16
N TYR A 52 5.23 -10.87 -12.09
CA TYR A 52 4.69 -10.38 -10.82
C TYR A 52 5.54 -9.22 -10.27
N GLN A 53 6.86 -9.34 -10.27
CA GLN A 53 7.76 -8.28 -9.81
C GLN A 53 7.64 -7.01 -10.66
N SER A 54 7.41 -7.15 -11.97
CA SER A 54 7.20 -6.04 -12.89
C SER A 54 5.89 -5.28 -12.64
N THR A 55 4.90 -5.89 -11.99
CA THR A 55 3.66 -5.18 -11.61
C THR A 55 3.83 -4.28 -10.40
N GLN A 56 4.91 -4.45 -9.63
CA GLN A 56 5.20 -3.64 -8.46
C GLN A 56 5.95 -2.37 -8.88
N VAL A 57 5.23 -1.26 -8.96
CA VAL A 57 5.83 0.05 -9.23
C VAL A 57 6.48 0.58 -7.95
N LYS A 58 7.81 0.74 -7.94
CA LYS A 58 8.55 1.44 -6.88
C LYS A 58 8.92 2.84 -7.36
N LEU A 59 7.99 3.79 -7.23
CA LEU A 59 8.25 5.20 -7.46
C LEU A 59 8.77 5.82 -6.16
N VAL A 60 10.04 6.25 -6.14
CA VAL A 60 10.57 7.12 -5.09
C VAL A 60 10.47 8.55 -5.61
N PRO A 61 9.50 9.36 -5.14
CA PRO A 61 9.40 10.75 -5.58
C PRO A 61 10.56 11.58 -5.01
N TYR A 62 11.17 12.42 -5.85
CA TYR A 62 12.19 13.38 -5.44
C TYR A 62 11.58 14.78 -5.46
N ILE A 63 11.76 15.53 -4.38
CA ILE A 63 11.34 16.93 -4.29
C ILE A 63 12.60 17.77 -4.49
N VAL A 64 12.60 18.60 -5.52
CA VAL A 64 13.66 19.57 -5.77
C VAL A 64 13.09 20.94 -5.45
N GLU A 65 13.66 21.61 -4.45
CA GLU A 65 13.34 23.01 -4.20
C GLU A 65 14.14 23.86 -5.19
N VAL A 66 13.43 24.68 -5.96
CA VAL A 66 14.02 25.64 -6.90
C VAL A 66 13.78 27.03 -6.34
N ASP A 67 14.88 27.74 -6.04
CA ASP A 67 14.84 29.17 -5.73
C ASP A 67 14.47 29.97 -7.00
N LYS A 68 14.00 31.20 -6.83
CA LYS A 68 13.56 32.12 -7.92
C LYS A 68 14.62 32.37 -9.00
N LEU A 69 15.88 32.03 -8.73
CA LEU A 69 17.04 32.15 -9.63
C LEU A 69 17.39 30.83 -10.37
N GLY A 70 16.63 29.74 -10.17
CA GLY A 70 16.77 28.49 -10.93
C GLY A 70 17.86 27.53 -10.45
N THR A 71 18.56 27.85 -9.35
CA THR A 71 19.52 26.93 -8.72
C THR A 71 18.79 25.83 -7.96
N ALA A 72 18.98 24.58 -8.37
CA ALA A 72 18.44 23.40 -7.72
C ALA A 72 19.22 23.10 -6.43
N ALA A 73 18.60 23.28 -5.26
CA ALA A 73 19.12 22.75 -4.02
C ALA A 73 18.58 21.34 -3.81
N THR A 74 19.45 20.35 -3.63
CA THR A 74 19.04 18.96 -3.39
C THR A 74 18.46 18.87 -1.98
N ALA A 75 17.14 18.92 -1.84
CA ALA A 75 16.46 18.51 -0.63
C ALA A 75 16.53 16.97 -0.56
N GLY A 76 16.97 16.43 0.58
CA GLY A 76 17.28 15.01 0.74
C GLY A 76 16.11 14.04 0.58
N PHE A 77 16.33 12.78 0.98
CA PHE A 77 15.32 11.72 0.88
C PHE A 77 14.00 12.09 1.59
N PRO A 78 12.83 11.80 0.99
CA PRO A 78 11.57 12.00 1.66
C PRO A 78 11.52 11.09 2.88
N GLN A 79 11.45 11.69 4.08
CA GLN A 79 11.16 10.94 5.29
C GLN A 79 9.82 10.23 5.09
N GLN A 80 9.81 8.93 5.40
CA GLN A 80 8.62 8.10 5.43
C GLN A 80 7.59 8.84 6.29
N ILE A 81 6.46 9.23 5.69
CA ILE A 81 5.38 9.92 6.40
C ILE A 81 4.86 8.92 7.42
N GLU A 82 5.33 9.04 8.66
CA GLU A 82 4.79 8.32 9.79
C GLU A 82 3.36 8.83 9.94
N TYR A 83 2.39 7.96 9.64
CA TYR A 83 0.98 8.26 9.85
C TYR A 83 0.83 8.75 11.29
N ALA A 84 0.31 9.96 11.46
CA ALA A 84 0.20 10.61 12.76
C ALA A 84 -0.40 9.65 13.79
N ASP A 85 0.16 9.63 15.00
CA ASP A 85 -0.29 8.77 16.10
C ASP A 85 -1.84 8.85 16.20
N PRO A 86 -2.55 7.70 16.19
CA PRO A 86 -4.00 7.66 16.32
C PRO A 86 -4.55 8.51 17.47
N ARG A 87 -3.78 8.71 18.54
CA ARG A 87 -4.12 9.60 19.66
C ARG A 87 -4.22 11.07 19.23
N VAL A 88 -3.30 11.53 18.40
CA VAL A 88 -3.27 12.90 17.87
C VAL A 88 -4.44 13.10 16.91
N VAL A 89 -4.73 12.12 16.07
CA VAL A 89 -5.90 12.16 15.16
C VAL A 89 -7.20 12.27 15.96
N ARG A 90 -7.38 11.43 16.99
CA ARG A 90 -8.55 11.49 17.89
C ARG A 90 -8.67 12.83 18.59
N ALA A 91 -7.59 13.34 19.18
CA ALA A 91 -7.59 14.64 19.85
C ALA A 91 -7.97 15.78 18.89
N THR A 92 -7.46 15.75 17.66
CA THR A 92 -7.71 16.76 16.64
C THR A 92 -9.17 16.72 16.17
N LEU A 93 -9.72 15.53 15.93
CA LEU A 93 -11.13 15.34 15.58
C LEU A 93 -12.07 15.78 16.69
N GLY A 94 -11.75 15.47 17.96
CA GLY A 94 -12.52 15.92 19.11
C GLY A 94 -12.54 17.44 19.22
N GLY A 95 -11.37 18.06 19.06
CA GLY A 95 -11.23 19.51 19.01
C GLY A 95 -12.03 20.15 17.87
N PHE A 96 -11.99 19.57 16.67
CA PHE A 96 -12.77 20.05 15.54
C PHE A 96 -14.27 20.05 15.82
N VAL A 97 -14.83 18.94 16.32
CA VAL A 97 -16.26 18.82 16.60
C VAL A 97 -16.69 19.77 17.73
N SER A 98 -15.89 19.88 18.79
CA SER A 98 -16.16 20.79 19.89
C SER A 98 -16.17 22.25 19.43
N ASN A 99 -15.15 22.69 18.68
CA ASN A 99 -15.09 24.07 18.15
C ASN A 99 -16.22 24.36 17.15
N PHE A 100 -16.59 23.39 16.30
CA PHE A 100 -17.62 23.58 15.28
C PHE A 100 -19.04 23.73 15.87
N ARG A 101 -19.33 23.00 16.96
CA ARG A 101 -20.69 22.92 17.54
C ARG A 101 -20.91 23.78 18.78
N SER A 102 -19.85 24.20 19.45
CA SER A 102 -19.96 25.04 20.64
C SER A 102 -20.40 26.46 20.29
N VAL A 103 -21.27 27.00 21.14
CA VAL A 103 -21.83 28.35 21.00
C VAL A 103 -21.66 29.09 22.31
N THR A 104 -20.91 30.18 22.26
CA THR A 104 -20.62 31.05 23.41
C THR A 104 -21.07 32.48 23.12
N PRO A 105 -21.52 33.26 24.14
CA PRO A 105 -21.92 34.64 23.96
C PRO A 105 -20.72 35.59 23.81
N ASP A 106 -19.50 35.14 24.15
CA ASP A 106 -18.28 35.89 23.93
C ASP A 106 -17.86 35.85 22.45
N ALA A 107 -17.91 37.01 21.79
CA ALA A 107 -17.56 37.14 20.38
C ALA A 107 -16.10 36.80 20.07
N VAL A 108 -15.16 37.06 20.99
CA VAL A 108 -13.73 36.78 20.78
C VAL A 108 -13.50 35.27 20.80
N VAL A 109 -14.06 34.59 21.79
CA VAL A 109 -13.95 33.13 21.91
C VAL A 109 -14.69 32.43 20.76
N GLN A 110 -15.89 32.90 20.41
CA GLN A 110 -16.64 32.33 19.28
C GLN A 110 -15.88 32.46 17.96
N LYS A 111 -15.22 33.60 17.73
CA LYS A 111 -14.36 33.79 16.57
C LYS A 111 -13.18 32.81 16.57
N GLN A 112 -12.52 32.62 17.72
CA GLN A 112 -11.43 31.64 17.82
C GLN A 112 -11.87 30.21 17.51
N TYR A 113 -13.08 29.81 17.92
CA TYR A 113 -13.62 28.49 17.56
C TYR A 113 -13.85 28.36 16.05
N ILE A 114 -14.38 29.40 15.41
CA ILE A 114 -14.56 29.44 13.97
C ILE A 114 -13.21 29.35 13.24
N ASP A 115 -12.23 30.15 13.66
CA ASP A 115 -10.88 30.16 13.08
C ASP A 115 -10.19 28.79 13.21
N ARG A 116 -10.30 28.13 14.38
CA ARG A 116 -9.79 26.77 14.60
C ARG A 116 -10.50 25.72 13.74
N THR A 117 -11.80 25.89 13.51
CA THR A 117 -12.56 24.99 12.62
C THR A 117 -12.06 25.12 11.19
N TYR A 118 -11.88 26.34 10.68
CA TYR A 118 -11.38 26.58 9.33
C TYR A 118 -9.89 26.23 9.17
N ALA A 119 -9.09 26.32 10.23
CA ALA A 119 -7.68 25.89 10.20
C ALA A 119 -7.51 24.39 9.88
N LEU A 120 -8.53 23.58 10.16
CA LEU A 120 -8.56 22.13 9.88
C LEU A 120 -9.26 21.79 8.56
N LEU A 121 -9.75 22.79 7.83
CA LEU A 121 -10.47 22.62 6.57
C LEU A 121 -9.65 23.17 5.40
N ARG A 122 -9.61 22.42 4.29
CA ARG A 122 -8.90 22.86 3.09
C ARG A 122 -9.81 23.74 2.23
N THR A 123 -9.30 24.87 1.76
CA THR A 123 -10.11 25.92 1.09
C THR A 123 -10.89 25.41 -0.13
N SER A 124 -10.37 24.42 -0.86
CA SER A 124 -10.96 23.87 -2.08
C SER A 124 -11.75 22.57 -1.88
N ASP A 125 -11.99 22.16 -0.64
CA ASP A 125 -12.66 20.90 -0.33
C ASP A 125 -14.19 21.08 -0.23
N PRO A 126 -15.01 20.17 -0.79
CA PRO A 126 -16.46 20.10 -0.55
C PRO A 126 -16.86 20.16 0.94
N ALA A 127 -15.99 19.71 1.86
CA ALA A 127 -16.21 19.83 3.29
C ALA A 127 -16.34 21.31 3.74
N THR A 128 -15.50 22.19 3.22
CA THR A 128 -15.52 23.63 3.53
C THR A 128 -16.79 24.30 3.03
N GLU A 129 -17.25 23.92 1.84
CA GLU A 129 -18.52 24.41 1.29
C GLU A 129 -19.71 24.03 2.18
N LYS A 130 -19.72 22.79 2.69
CA LYS A 130 -20.78 22.31 3.58
C LYS A 130 -20.79 23.03 4.92
N VAL A 131 -19.61 23.26 5.51
CA VAL A 131 -19.46 24.03 6.76
C VAL A 131 -19.87 25.50 6.56
N ASN A 132 -19.50 26.11 5.43
CA ASN A 132 -19.92 27.46 5.06
C ASN A 132 -21.45 27.56 4.93
N ALA A 133 -22.08 26.60 4.23
CA ALA A 133 -23.53 26.56 4.10
C ALA A 133 -24.23 26.43 5.46
N TRP A 134 -23.69 25.59 6.35
CA TRP A 134 -24.20 25.45 7.72
C TRP A 134 -24.15 26.77 8.48
N TYR A 135 -23.00 27.43 8.57
CA TYR A 135 -22.87 28.69 9.32
C TYR A 135 -23.70 29.83 8.73
N ARG A 136 -23.95 29.85 7.42
CA ARG A 136 -24.87 30.81 6.80
C ARG A 136 -26.32 30.62 7.25
N SER A 137 -26.77 29.37 7.35
CA SER A 137 -28.14 29.05 7.79
C SER A 137 -28.31 29.09 9.32
N SER A 138 -27.24 28.80 10.06
CA SER A 138 -27.22 28.62 11.51
C SER A 138 -26.04 29.38 12.10
N SER A 139 -26.11 30.72 12.07
CA SER A 139 -25.05 31.58 12.58
C SER A 139 -24.87 31.40 14.11
N PRO A 140 -23.66 31.07 14.60
CA PRO A 140 -23.39 30.95 16.03
C PRO A 140 -23.66 32.26 16.79
N PHE A 141 -23.41 33.41 16.16
CA PHE A 141 -23.62 34.73 16.77
C PHE A 141 -25.11 35.04 16.97
N GLU A 142 -25.96 34.62 16.05
CA GLU A 142 -27.42 34.77 16.21
C GLU A 142 -27.94 33.79 17.26
N LYS A 143 -27.44 32.55 17.27
CA LYS A 143 -27.84 31.54 18.25
C LYS A 143 -27.41 31.90 19.69
N ALA A 144 -26.25 32.52 19.84
CA ALA A 144 -25.70 32.95 21.12
C ALA A 144 -26.56 33.99 21.85
N LYS A 145 -27.43 34.73 21.13
CA LYS A 145 -28.39 35.66 21.75
C LYS A 145 -29.44 34.95 22.60
N ASN A 146 -29.80 33.72 22.23
CA ASN A 146 -30.90 32.98 22.84
C ASN A 146 -30.39 31.83 23.73
N SER A 147 -29.25 31.22 23.39
CA SER A 147 -28.76 30.01 24.06
C SER A 147 -27.26 29.82 23.91
N THR A 148 -26.63 29.27 24.94
CA THR A 148 -25.24 28.80 24.90
C THR A 148 -25.22 27.28 24.79
N VAL A 149 -24.19 26.74 24.13
CA VAL A 149 -24.03 25.29 23.91
C VAL A 149 -22.59 24.91 24.19
N ALA A 150 -22.38 24.04 25.19
CA ALA A 150 -21.08 23.45 25.50
C ALA A 150 -21.06 22.00 25.01
N ILE A 151 -19.98 21.61 24.33
CA ILE A 151 -19.83 20.28 23.74
C ILE A 151 -18.63 19.56 24.35
N GLU A 152 -18.91 18.40 24.93
CA GLU A 152 -17.91 17.47 25.45
C GLU A 152 -17.92 16.18 24.61
N VAL A 153 -16.74 15.77 24.13
CA VAL A 153 -16.59 14.60 23.26
C VAL A 153 -16.15 13.40 24.09
N ASN A 154 -17.06 12.45 24.28
CA ASN A 154 -16.83 11.29 25.15
C ASN A 154 -16.00 10.18 24.49
N ASN A 155 -16.26 9.89 23.22
CA ASN A 155 -15.57 8.81 22.50
C ASN A 155 -15.44 9.13 21.01
N ILE A 156 -14.31 8.73 20.43
CA ILE A 156 -14.00 8.89 19.01
C ILE A 156 -13.50 7.54 18.50
N VAL A 157 -14.31 6.93 17.65
CA VAL A 157 -13.97 5.70 16.94
C VAL A 157 -13.51 6.11 15.54
N ALA A 158 -12.25 5.82 15.24
CA ALA A 158 -11.59 6.09 13.96
C ALA A 158 -11.14 4.78 13.33
#